data_AF-A0A847PJF7-F1
#
_entry.id   AF-A0A847PJF7-F1
#
_cell.length_a   1.000
_cell.length_b   1.000
_cell.length_c   1.000
_cell.angle_alpha   90.00
_cell.angle_beta   90.00
_cell.angle_gamma   90.00
#
_symmetry.space_group_name_H-M   'P 1'
#
loop_
_entity.id
_entity.type
_entity.pdbx_description
1 polymer ?
#
loop_
_entity_poly.entity_id
_entity_poly.type
_entity_poly.pdbx_seq_one_letter_code
_entity_poly.pdbx_strand_id
1 'polypeptide(L)'
;MFRSALFIERSVKNGTLVKIIIITNGDGFKAVKIYNKKQFAKPLDYIDLGYKCQKETIAAMTSLGVDINDIYFLGYPDGAFPCLERLFQHTLYQ
;
A
#
# COMPACT_ATOMS: atom_id res chain seq x y z
N MET A 1 -10.24 -2.71 5.49
CA MET A 1 -10.46 -4.17 5.38
C MET A 1 -10.11 -4.61 3.97
N PHE A 2 -9.04 -5.40 3.80
CA PHE A 2 -8.67 -5.97 2.50
C PHE A 2 -9.77 -6.94 2.06
N ARG A 3 -10.49 -6.59 0.99
CA ARG A 3 -11.63 -7.39 0.51
C ARG A 3 -11.23 -8.80 0.03
N SER A 4 -9.95 -9.00 -0.28
CA SER A 4 -9.41 -10.26 -0.82
C SER A 4 -8.66 -11.11 0.20
N ALA A 5 -8.66 -10.74 1.49
CA ALA A 5 -7.84 -11.42 2.51
C ALA A 5 -8.12 -12.94 2.60
N LEU A 6 -9.39 -13.34 2.57
CA LEU A 6 -9.80 -14.75 2.59
C LEU A 6 -9.30 -15.53 1.36
N PHE A 7 -9.26 -14.88 0.20
CA PHE A 7 -8.78 -15.51 -1.02
C PHE A 7 -7.26 -15.73 -0.95
N ILE A 8 -6.51 -14.72 -0.51
CA ILE A 8 -5.05 -14.80 -0.30
C ILE A 8 -4.71 -15.93 0.67
N GLU A 9 -5.38 -15.97 1.83
CA GLU A 9 -5.15 -17.00 2.85
C GLU A 9 -5.38 -18.41 2.30
N ARG A 10 -6.47 -18.62 1.56
CA ARG A 10 -6.78 -19.92 0.94
C ARG A 10 -5.76 -20.31 -0.12
N SER A 11 -5.35 -19.38 -0.96
CA SER A 11 -4.33 -19.62 -1.99
C SER A 11 -3.01 -20.06 -1.36
N VAL A 12 -2.55 -19.33 -0.33
CA VAL A 12 -1.32 -19.68 0.41
C VAL A 12 -1.46 -21.07 1.06
N LYS A 13 -2.58 -21.35 1.75
CA LYS A 13 -2.84 -22.66 2.38
C LYS A 13 -2.84 -23.82 1.39
N ASN A 14 -3.19 -23.58 0.13
CA ASN A 14 -3.15 -24.58 -0.93
C ASN A 14 -1.77 -24.73 -1.59
N GLY A 15 -0.74 -24.06 -1.08
CA GLY A 15 0.63 -24.12 -1.62
C GLY A 15 0.86 -23.24 -2.85
N THR A 16 -0.08 -22.35 -3.18
CA THR A 16 0.10 -21.39 -4.28
C THR A 16 1.06 -20.27 -3.85
N LEU A 17 2.04 -19.96 -4.68
CA LEU A 17 2.88 -18.77 -4.51
C LEU A 17 2.05 -17.50 -4.76
N VAL A 18 1.95 -16.64 -3.75
CA VAL A 18 1.21 -15.38 -3.84
C VAL A 18 2.18 -14.21 -3.70
N LYS A 19 2.22 -13.34 -4.71
CA LYS A 19 2.97 -12.08 -4.68
C LYS A 19 2.01 -10.91 -4.53
N ILE A 20 2.31 -10.01 -3.61
CA ILE A 20 1.50 -8.83 -3.32
C ILE A 20 2.26 -7.60 -3.79
N ILE A 21 1.64 -6.82 -4.68
CA ILE A 21 2.18 -5.53 -5.13
C ILE A 21 1.26 -4.44 -4.59
N ILE A 22 1.83 -3.58 -3.76
CA ILE A 22 1.18 -2.40 -3.23
C ILE A 22 1.70 -1.20 -4.01
N ILE A 23 0.78 -0.53 -4.70
CA ILE A 23 1.15 0.57 -5.58
C ILE A 23 1.38 1.85 -4.80
N THR A 24 0.48 2.19 -3.85
CA THR A 24 0.63 3.39 -3.01
C THR A 24 0.85 3.08 -1.54
N ASN A 25 1.55 3.98 -0.86
CA ASN A 25 1.90 3.80 0.54
C ASN A 25 0.75 4.05 1.53
N GLY A 26 -0.42 4.50 1.07
CA GLY A 26 -1.53 4.85 1.97
C GLY A 26 -1.29 6.17 2.72
N ASP A 27 -0.37 7.00 2.23
CA ASP A 27 0.12 8.21 2.89
C ASP A 27 -0.84 9.40 2.75
N GLY A 28 -1.87 9.36 1.90
CA GLY A 28 -2.73 10.52 1.58
C GLY A 28 -3.91 10.72 2.53
N PHE A 29 -3.95 9.99 3.64
CA PHE A 29 -5.13 9.91 4.48
C PHE A 29 -5.31 11.16 5.37
N LYS A 30 -6.50 11.77 5.36
CA LYS A 30 -6.84 12.97 6.16
C LYS A 30 -6.67 12.77 7.67
N ALA A 31 -6.65 11.52 8.15
CA ALA A 31 -6.44 11.22 9.58
C ALA A 31 -4.98 11.31 10.03
N VAL A 32 -4.04 11.76 9.19
CA VAL A 32 -2.64 12.01 9.60
C VAL A 32 -2.55 12.87 10.86
N LYS A 33 -3.45 13.84 11.03
CA LYS A 33 -3.55 14.70 12.22
C LYS A 33 -3.88 13.92 13.49
N ILE A 34 -4.81 12.97 13.36
CA ILE A 34 -5.25 12.09 14.44
C ILE A 34 -4.12 11.11 14.78
N TYR A 35 -3.54 10.48 13.75
CA TYR A 35 -2.46 9.51 13.90
C TYR A 35 -1.20 10.09 14.55
N ASN A 36 -0.80 11.29 14.15
CA ASN A 36 0.38 11.96 14.70
C ASN A 36 0.06 12.90 15.87
N LYS A 37 -1.21 12.94 16.33
CA LYS A 37 -1.68 13.77 17.46
C LYS A 37 -1.30 15.25 17.31
N LYS A 38 -1.46 15.80 16.10
CA LYS A 38 -1.08 17.18 15.73
C LYS A 38 -2.27 17.97 15.21
N GLN A 39 -2.35 19.25 15.56
CA GLN A 39 -3.40 20.17 15.09
C GLN A 39 -3.27 20.49 13.58
N PHE A 40 -2.03 20.57 13.09
CA PHE A 40 -1.69 20.80 11.69
C PHE A 40 -0.73 19.72 11.20
N ALA A 41 -1.00 19.16 10.03
CA ALA A 41 -0.16 18.15 9.40
C ALA A 41 0.92 18.83 8.55
N LYS A 42 2.16 18.37 8.65
CA LYS A 42 3.29 18.77 7.80
C LYS A 42 3.53 17.69 6.73
N PRO A 43 4.19 18.00 5.61
CA PRO A 43 4.52 16.99 4.59
C PRO A 43 5.20 15.73 5.16
N LEU A 44 6.14 15.90 6.09
CA LEU A 44 6.81 14.78 6.78
C LEU A 44 5.85 13.87 7.55
N ASP A 45 4.74 14.40 8.07
CA ASP A 45 3.75 13.60 8.80
C ASP A 45 3.06 12.57 7.90
N TYR A 46 2.89 12.89 6.62
CA TYR A 46 2.30 11.98 5.63
C TYR A 46 3.30 10.87 5.25
N ILE A 47 4.59 11.22 5.12
CA ILE A 47 5.66 10.24 4.89
C ILE A 47 5.73 9.23 6.05
N ASP A 48 5.71 9.72 7.29
CA ASP A 48 5.70 8.88 8.49
C ASP A 48 4.48 7.97 8.54
N LEU A 49 3.32 8.48 8.14
CA LEU A 49 2.09 7.70 8.05
C LEU A 49 2.23 6.59 6.99
N GLY A 50 2.77 6.91 5.81
CA GLY A 50 3.03 5.92 4.77
C GLY A 50 3.89 4.76 5.28
N TYR A 51 4.99 5.03 5.97
CA TYR A 51 5.84 3.97 6.54
C TYR A 51 5.13 3.15 7.62
N LYS A 52 4.23 3.75 8.42
CA LYS A 52 3.41 3.00 9.38
C LYS A 52 2.43 2.07 8.65
N CYS A 53 1.74 2.57 7.64
CA CYS A 53 0.84 1.77 6.82
C CYS A 53 1.54 0.64 6.06
N GLN A 54 2.78 0.86 5.60
CA GLN A 54 3.62 -0.21 5.04
C GLN A 54 3.86 -1.31 6.07
N LYS A 55 4.27 -0.96 7.30
CA LYS A 55 4.50 -1.93 8.39
C LYS A 55 3.23 -2.71 8.74
N GLU A 56 2.09 -2.04 8.83
CA GLU A 56 0.80 -2.70 9.07
C GLU A 56 0.42 -3.65 7.94
N THR A 57 0.65 -3.24 6.69
CA THR A 57 0.38 -4.08 5.52
C THR A 57 1.27 -5.32 5.50
N ILE A 58 2.57 -5.17 5.78
CA ILE A 58 3.50 -6.30 5.91
C ILE A 58 3.01 -7.26 6.99
N ALA A 59 2.72 -6.75 8.20
CA ALA A 59 2.25 -7.57 9.31
C ALA A 59 0.95 -8.32 8.95
N ALA A 60 0.00 -7.64 8.31
CA ALA A 60 -1.26 -8.25 7.89
C ALA A 60 -1.04 -9.35 6.84
N MET A 61 -0.23 -9.11 5.80
CA MET A 61 0.02 -10.11 4.76
C MET A 61 0.81 -11.31 5.29
N THR A 62 1.81 -11.07 6.13
CA THR A 62 2.55 -12.14 6.81
C THR A 62 1.64 -12.97 7.71
N SER A 63 0.66 -12.37 8.40
CA SER A 63 -0.33 -13.13 9.19
C SER A 63 -1.24 -14.03 8.34
N LEU A 64 -1.38 -13.75 7.04
CA LEU A 64 -2.11 -14.60 6.07
C LEU A 64 -1.20 -15.67 5.43
N GLY A 65 0.07 -15.72 5.81
CA GLY A 65 1.07 -16.69 5.34
C GLY A 65 1.85 -16.28 4.10
N VAL A 66 1.74 -15.02 3.66
CA VAL A 66 2.57 -14.50 2.56
C VAL A 66 4.00 -14.25 3.06
N ASP A 67 4.99 -14.69 2.30
CA ASP A 67 6.40 -14.42 2.61
C ASP A 67 6.70 -12.92 2.47
N ILE A 68 7.50 -12.37 3.38
CA ILE A 68 7.85 -10.94 3.35
C ILE A 68 8.59 -10.55 2.07
N ASN A 69 9.37 -11.47 1.47
CA ASN A 69 10.08 -11.26 0.22
C ASN A 69 9.15 -11.23 -1.00
N ASP A 70 7.89 -11.60 -0.84
CA ASP A 70 6.85 -11.55 -1.87
C ASP A 70 5.90 -10.35 -1.71
N ILE A 71 6.25 -9.40 -0.84
CA ILE A 71 5.50 -8.15 -0.63
C ILE A 71 6.31 -6.98 -1.17
N TYR A 72 5.80 -6.33 -2.22
CA TYR A 72 6.49 -5.26 -2.93
C TYR A 72 5.73 -3.94 -2.82
N PHE A 73 6.43 -2.87 -2.44
CA PHE A 73 5.90 -1.50 -2.46
C PHE A 73 6.53 -0.72 -3.62
N LEU A 74 5.71 -0.20 -4.52
CA LEU A 74 6.20 0.65 -5.61
C LEU A 74 6.44 2.10 -5.18
N GLY A 75 5.89 2.50 -4.02
CA GLY A 75 6.21 3.77 -3.37
C GLY A 75 5.52 4.99 -3.95
N TYR A 76 4.47 4.83 -4.77
CA TYR A 76 3.73 5.99 -5.27
C TYR A 76 2.96 6.68 -4.12
N PRO A 77 2.89 8.02 -4.10
CA PRO A 77 2.06 8.70 -3.13
C PRO A 77 0.58 8.55 -3.48
N ASP A 78 -0.26 8.45 -2.45
CA ASP A 78 -1.71 8.47 -2.61
C ASP A 78 -2.16 9.75 -3.34
N GLY A 79 -3.09 9.59 -4.28
CA GLY A 79 -3.58 10.69 -5.11
C GLY A 79 -2.68 11.05 -6.30
N ALA A 80 -1.53 10.41 -6.49
CA ALA A 80 -0.70 10.54 -7.69
C ALA A 80 -1.24 9.75 -8.90
N PHE A 81 -2.11 8.76 -8.66
CA PHE A 81 -2.66 7.89 -9.70
C PHE A 81 -3.35 8.61 -10.88
N PRO A 82 -4.19 9.64 -10.67
CA PRO A 82 -4.77 10.42 -11.79
C PRO A 82 -3.74 11.14 -12.66
N CYS A 83 -2.51 11.32 -12.17
CA CYS A 83 -1.37 11.81 -12.96
C CYS A 83 -0.62 10.65 -13.63
N LEU A 84 -0.53 9.49 -12.96
CA LEU A 84 0.13 8.30 -13.47
C LEU A 84 -0.60 7.68 -14.67
N GLU A 85 -1.94 7.57 -14.64
CA GLU A 85 -2.73 7.10 -15.79
C GLU A 85 -2.49 7.96 -17.03
N ARG A 86 -2.34 9.28 -16.83
CA ARG A 86 -2.11 10.26 -17.91
C ARG A 86 -0.75 10.07 -18.58
N LEU A 87 0.27 9.70 -17.80
CA LEU A 87 1.61 9.41 -18.31
C LEU A 87 1.65 8.08 -19.08
N PHE A 88 0.99 7.03 -18.57
CA PHE A 88 0.93 5.74 -19.27
C PHE A 88 0.13 5.80 -20.57
N GLN A 89 -0.96 6.58 -20.63
CA GLN A 89 -1.71 6.79 -21.86
C GLN A 89 -0.90 7.53 -22.94
N HIS A 90 -0.02 8.46 -22.56
CA HIS A 90 0.82 9.19 -23.53
C HIS A 90 2.02 8.38 -24.04
N THR A 91 2.48 7.37 -23.29
CA THR A 91 3.70 6.60 -23.63
C THR A 91 3.39 5.30 -24.38
N LEU A 92 2.14 4.82 -24.35
CA LEU A 92 1.69 3.59 -25.03
C LEU A 92 0.90 3.84 -26.32
N TYR A 93 0.75 5.11 -26.74
CA TYR A 93 0.10 5.54 -27.99
C TYR A 93 0.99 6.49 -28.80
N GLN A 94 2.29 6.20 -28.85
CA GLN A 94 3.23 6.69 -29.87
C GLN A 94 3.96 5.48 -30.45
#